data_AF-A0A258SIM5-F1
#
_entry.id   AF-A0A258SIM5-F1
#
_cell.length_a   1.000
_cell.length_b   1.000
_cell.length_c   1.000
_cell.angle_alpha   90.00
_cell.angle_beta   90.00
_cell.angle_gamma   90.00
#
_symmetry.space_group_name_H-M   'P 1'
#
loop_
_entity.id
_entity.type
_entity.pdbx_description
1 polymer ?
#
loop_
_entity_poly.entity_id
_entity_poly.type
_entity_poly.pdbx_seq_one_letter_code
_entity_poly.pdbx_strand_id
1 'polypeptide(L)'
;ATYFKRIDALNFTVMHDDGHMTDDLELADVVLLGVSRTSKTPTSIYLANRGIKTANIPLVPNVPLPLGLERLKKPLIVGLVASAERIVEIRQNRLLGLNAATPNTAYVDREAVSEELALSRRLCARHGWPLIDVSRRSIEETAAAIIGHLSERRRRAIVET
;
A
#
# COMPACT_ATOMS: atom_id res chain seq x y z
N ALA A 1 12.58 -0.84 25.03
CA ALA A 1 11.29 -1.20 24.40
C ALA A 1 11.20 -0.77 22.93
N THR A 2 11.50 0.49 22.57
CA THR A 2 11.36 1.03 21.21
C THR A 2 12.21 0.32 20.15
N TYR A 3 13.42 -0.14 20.50
CA TYR A 3 14.29 -0.87 19.57
C TYR A 3 13.69 -2.20 19.12
N PHE A 4 13.26 -3.05 20.07
CA PHE A 4 12.64 -4.34 19.75
C PHE A 4 11.34 -4.19 18.96
N LYS A 5 10.53 -3.16 19.25
CA LYS A 5 9.33 -2.86 18.47
C LYS A 5 9.64 -2.55 17.00
N ARG A 6 10.75 -1.84 16.72
CA ARG A 6 11.18 -1.56 15.33
C ARG A 6 11.66 -2.82 14.62
N ILE A 7 12.42 -3.67 15.30
CA ILE A 7 12.87 -4.95 14.74
C ILE A 7 11.68 -5.86 14.42
N ASP A 8 10.74 -5.99 15.34
CA ASP A 8 9.50 -6.76 15.12
C ASP A 8 8.68 -6.19 13.95
N ALA A 9 8.52 -4.87 13.87
CA ALA A 9 7.83 -4.22 12.76
C ALA A 9 8.54 -4.44 11.41
N LEU A 10 9.87 -4.36 11.38
CA LEU A 10 10.67 -4.63 10.17
C LEU A 10 10.53 -6.08 9.73
N ASN A 11 10.69 -7.04 10.64
CA ASN A 11 10.54 -8.46 10.34
C ASN A 11 9.14 -8.75 9.78
N PHE A 12 8.10 -8.25 10.43
CA PHE A 12 6.74 -8.39 9.94
C PHE A 12 6.57 -7.81 8.54
N THR A 13 7.06 -6.58 8.32
CA THR A 13 6.88 -5.87 7.05
C THR A 13 7.62 -6.52 5.90
N VAL A 14 8.85 -7.02 6.13
CA VAL A 14 9.63 -7.74 5.11
C VAL A 14 8.91 -9.03 4.69
N MET A 15 8.31 -9.76 5.64
CA MET A 15 7.56 -10.98 5.35
C MET A 15 6.23 -10.72 4.61
N HIS A 16 5.72 -9.49 4.61
CA HIS A 16 4.43 -9.11 4.02
C HIS A 16 4.56 -8.08 2.88
N ASP A 17 5.76 -7.85 2.33
CA ASP A 17 6.00 -6.83 1.30
C ASP A 17 5.51 -7.26 -0.08
N ASP A 18 5.57 -8.56 -0.38
CA ASP A 18 5.22 -9.15 -1.67
C ASP A 18 3.72 -9.49 -1.81
N GLY A 19 2.96 -9.40 -0.71
CA GLY A 19 1.52 -9.69 -0.67
C GLY A 19 1.17 -11.18 -0.72
N HIS A 20 2.14 -12.08 -0.57
CA HIS A 20 1.91 -13.53 -0.61
C HIS A 20 1.44 -14.11 0.73
N MET A 21 1.83 -13.49 1.84
CA MET A 21 1.39 -13.90 3.19
C MET A 21 0.18 -13.08 3.63
N THR A 22 -0.99 -13.71 3.71
CA THR A 22 -2.25 -13.02 4.04
C THR A 22 -2.96 -13.56 5.29
N ASP A 23 -2.46 -14.64 5.86
CA ASP A 23 -3.09 -15.34 6.99
C ASP A 23 -3.05 -14.51 8.29
N ASP A 24 -2.05 -13.62 8.42
CA ASP A 24 -1.79 -12.83 9.63
C ASP A 24 -2.00 -11.31 9.46
N LEU A 25 -2.79 -10.89 8.46
CA LEU A 25 -3.04 -9.46 8.20
C LEU A 25 -3.65 -8.71 9.39
N GLU A 26 -4.35 -9.42 10.28
CA GLU A 26 -4.94 -8.85 11.50
C GLU A 26 -3.88 -8.43 12.53
N LEU A 27 -2.62 -8.88 12.39
CA LEU A 27 -1.48 -8.46 13.20
C LEU A 27 -0.83 -7.16 12.70
N ALA A 28 -1.19 -6.69 11.50
CA ALA A 28 -0.68 -5.44 10.97
C ALA A 28 -1.26 -4.23 11.73
N ASP A 29 -0.45 -3.18 11.88
CA ASP A 29 -0.93 -1.86 12.26
C ASP A 29 -1.55 -1.14 11.06
N VAL A 30 -0.95 -1.32 9.88
CA VAL A 30 -1.35 -0.69 8.62
C VAL A 30 -1.31 -1.71 7.49
N VAL A 31 -2.32 -1.68 6.63
CA VAL A 31 -2.32 -2.40 5.34
C VAL A 31 -2.32 -1.37 4.22
N LEU A 32 -1.32 -1.43 3.33
CA LEU A 32 -1.23 -0.56 2.17
C LEU A 32 -1.77 -1.29 0.93
N LEU A 33 -2.80 -0.70 0.32
CA LEU A 33 -3.35 -1.11 -0.95
C LEU A 33 -2.84 -0.20 -2.06
N GLY A 34 -2.67 -0.73 -3.26
CA GLY A 34 -2.44 0.12 -4.42
C GLY A 34 -1.89 -0.65 -5.61
N VAL A 35 -1.98 -0.02 -6.77
CA VAL A 35 -1.47 -0.57 -8.03
C VAL A 35 0.07 -0.63 -8.02
N SER A 36 0.66 -1.35 -8.97
CA SER A 36 2.13 -1.38 -9.10
C SER A 36 2.66 0.05 -9.29
N ARG A 37 3.77 0.37 -8.60
CA ARG A 37 4.49 1.67 -8.63
C ARG A 37 3.84 2.83 -7.86
N THR A 38 3.00 2.55 -6.87
CA THR A 38 2.52 3.55 -5.89
C THR A 38 3.37 3.64 -4.61
N SER A 39 4.66 3.28 -4.68
CA SER A 39 5.62 3.41 -3.56
C SER A 39 5.27 2.62 -2.28
N LYS A 40 4.49 1.54 -2.36
CA LYS A 40 4.14 0.68 -1.22
C LYS A 40 5.36 0.19 -0.44
N THR A 41 6.28 -0.56 -1.07
CA THR A 41 7.50 -1.10 -0.45
C THR A 41 8.37 -0.06 0.25
N PRO A 42 8.79 1.04 -0.38
CA PRO A 42 9.60 2.03 0.34
C PRO A 42 8.83 2.71 1.49
N THR A 43 7.52 2.90 1.33
CA THR A 43 6.66 3.47 2.40
C THR A 43 6.48 2.52 3.57
N SER A 44 6.24 1.23 3.32
CA SER A 44 6.07 0.21 4.37
C SER A 44 7.36 0.04 5.17
N ILE A 45 8.51 0.00 4.52
CA ILE A 45 9.81 -0.07 5.21
C ILE A 45 10.07 1.19 6.05
N TYR A 46 9.70 2.37 5.55
CA TYR A 46 9.81 3.61 6.33
C TYR A 46 8.93 3.57 7.59
N LEU A 47 7.69 3.10 7.46
CA LEU A 47 6.77 2.92 8.59
C LEU A 47 7.29 1.88 9.59
N ALA A 48 7.86 0.78 9.10
CA ALA A 48 8.46 -0.26 9.93
C ALA A 48 9.65 0.25 10.75
N ASN A 49 10.49 1.12 10.18
CA ASN A 49 11.56 1.83 10.90
C ASN A 49 11.02 2.74 12.03
N ARG A 50 9.75 3.14 11.97
CA ARG A 50 9.03 3.86 13.03
C ARG A 50 8.30 2.92 14.00
N GLY A 51 8.42 1.61 13.82
CA GLY A 51 7.81 0.58 14.67
C GLY A 51 6.36 0.28 14.33
N ILE A 52 5.96 0.43 13.08
CA ILE A 52 4.60 0.17 12.58
C ILE A 52 4.62 -1.06 11.69
N LYS A 53 3.91 -2.11 12.08
CA LYS A 53 3.75 -3.35 11.29
C LYS A 53 2.92 -3.04 10.04
N THR A 54 3.54 -3.13 8.87
CA THR A 54 2.89 -2.78 7.62
C THR A 54 2.83 -3.99 6.69
N ALA A 55 1.65 -4.29 6.14
CA ALA A 55 1.50 -5.31 5.10
C ALA A 55 1.13 -4.64 3.76
N ASN A 56 1.71 -5.13 2.66
CA ASN A 56 1.45 -4.60 1.33
C ASN A 56 0.56 -5.55 0.54
N ILE A 57 -0.54 -5.03 0.01
CA ILE A 57 -1.47 -5.80 -0.81
C ILE A 57 -1.54 -5.16 -2.20
N PRO A 58 -0.97 -5.83 -3.22
CA PRO A 58 -1.00 -5.32 -4.58
C PRO A 58 -2.44 -5.38 -5.12
N LEU A 59 -2.89 -4.29 -5.75
CA LEU A 59 -4.11 -4.29 -6.53
C LEU A 59 -3.75 -4.59 -7.98
N VAL A 60 -4.13 -5.77 -8.45
CA VAL A 60 -3.90 -6.24 -9.82
C VAL A 60 -5.26 -6.51 -10.48
N PRO A 61 -5.51 -6.04 -11.71
CA PRO A 61 -6.75 -6.35 -12.43
C PRO A 61 -7.04 -7.84 -12.46
N ASN A 62 -8.32 -8.19 -12.29
CA ASN A 62 -8.83 -9.56 -12.34
C ASN A 62 -8.24 -10.54 -11.31
N VAL A 63 -7.40 -10.07 -10.39
CA VAL A 63 -6.93 -10.85 -9.24
C VAL A 63 -7.83 -10.54 -8.05
N PRO A 64 -8.49 -11.54 -7.46
CA PRO A 64 -9.32 -11.32 -6.29
C PRO A 64 -8.48 -10.82 -5.10
N LEU A 65 -9.08 -9.97 -4.27
CA LEU A 65 -8.45 -9.55 -3.03
C LEU A 65 -8.30 -10.74 -2.08
N PRO A 66 -7.28 -10.75 -1.21
CA PRO A 66 -7.12 -11.77 -0.19
C PRO A 66 -8.39 -11.97 0.64
N LEU A 67 -8.72 -13.23 0.93
CA LEU A 67 -9.90 -13.58 1.70
C LEU A 67 -9.84 -12.91 3.07
N GLY A 68 -10.84 -12.10 3.40
CA GLY A 68 -10.94 -11.46 4.70
C GLY A 68 -10.26 -10.10 4.81
N LEU A 69 -9.61 -9.57 3.77
CA LEU A 69 -9.10 -8.20 3.73
C LEU A 69 -10.19 -7.18 4.14
N GLU A 70 -11.38 -7.32 3.57
CA GLU A 70 -12.53 -6.43 3.88
C GLU A 70 -13.10 -6.64 5.29
N ARG A 71 -12.74 -7.73 5.96
CA ARG A 71 -13.21 -8.08 7.31
C ARG A 71 -12.22 -7.71 8.41
N LEU A 72 -11.03 -7.21 8.05
CA LEU A 72 -10.01 -6.84 9.02
C LEU A 72 -10.51 -5.75 9.96
N LYS A 73 -10.28 -5.93 11.27
CA LYS A 73 -10.81 -5.01 12.30
C LYS A 73 -9.73 -4.15 12.92
N LYS A 74 -8.55 -4.72 13.16
CA LYS A 74 -7.43 -4.03 13.79
C LYS A 74 -6.68 -3.05 12.88
N PRO A 75 -6.17 -3.46 11.70
CA PRO A 75 -5.32 -2.60 10.91
C PRO A 75 -6.07 -1.40 10.34
N LEU A 76 -5.34 -0.28 10.19
CA LEU A 76 -5.74 0.79 9.30
C LEU A 76 -5.43 0.37 7.85
N ILE A 77 -6.46 0.26 7.02
CA ILE A 77 -6.29 0.03 5.58
C ILE A 77 -6.18 1.39 4.88
N VAL A 78 -5.14 1.58 4.06
CA VAL A 78 -4.87 2.82 3.31
C VAL A 78 -4.60 2.49 1.85
N GLY A 79 -5.31 3.15 0.94
CA GLY A 79 -5.02 3.10 -0.49
C GLY A 79 -3.98 4.14 -0.90
N LEU A 80 -2.97 3.71 -1.65
CA LEU A 80 -2.00 4.57 -2.32
C LEU A 80 -2.32 4.63 -3.81
N VAL A 81 -2.43 5.85 -4.34
CA VAL A 81 -2.67 6.12 -5.76
C VAL A 81 -1.67 7.12 -6.29
N ALA A 82 -1.43 7.11 -7.59
CA ALA A 82 -0.67 8.15 -8.27
C ALA A 82 -1.35 8.50 -9.60
N SER A 83 -0.81 9.48 -10.31
CA SER A 83 -1.26 9.82 -11.66
C SER A 83 -0.89 8.69 -12.62
N ALA A 84 -1.71 8.49 -13.66
CA ALA A 84 -1.47 7.45 -14.65
C ALA A 84 -0.13 7.67 -15.36
N GLU A 85 0.18 8.93 -15.66
CA GLU A 85 1.42 9.36 -16.32
C GLU A 85 2.63 8.95 -15.48
N ARG A 86 2.58 9.20 -14.16
CA ARG A 86 3.67 8.85 -13.26
C ARG A 86 3.87 7.34 -13.17
N ILE A 87 2.79 6.58 -13.13
CA ILE A 87 2.88 5.11 -13.08
C ILE A 87 3.47 4.56 -14.37
N VAL A 88 2.98 5.01 -15.53
CA VAL A 88 3.49 4.60 -16.84
C VAL A 88 4.98 4.89 -16.94
N GLU A 89 5.42 6.09 -16.57
CA GLU A 89 6.84 6.47 -16.56
C GLU A 89 7.69 5.52 -15.71
N ILE A 90 7.30 5.23 -14.47
CA ILE A 90 8.05 4.33 -13.59
C ILE A 90 8.04 2.88 -14.13
N ARG A 91 6.91 2.43 -14.69
CA ARG A 91 6.79 1.08 -15.27
C ARG A 91 7.66 0.93 -16.52
N GLN A 92 7.70 1.93 -17.39
CA GLN A 92 8.60 1.98 -18.55
C GLN A 92 10.07 1.90 -18.13
N ASN A 93 10.48 2.75 -17.17
CA ASN A 93 11.85 2.72 -16.63
C ASN A 93 12.23 1.36 -16.05
N ARG A 94 11.29 0.68 -15.39
CA ARG A 94 11.52 -0.69 -14.89
C ARG A 94 11.74 -1.69 -16.02
N LEU A 95 10.93 -1.64 -17.08
CA LEU A 95 11.06 -2.58 -18.21
C LEU A 95 12.40 -2.42 -18.91
N LEU A 96 12.84 -1.16 -19.12
CA LEU A 96 14.16 -0.85 -19.69
C LEU A 96 15.28 -1.47 -18.84
N GLY A 97 15.21 -1.35 -17.51
CA GLY A 97 16.22 -1.91 -16.61
C GLY A 97 16.21 -3.44 -16.48
N LEU A 98 15.18 -4.13 -16.99
CA LEU A 98 15.07 -5.59 -16.93
C LEU A 98 15.46 -6.31 -18.24
N ASN A 99 15.89 -5.58 -19.28
CA ASN A 99 16.12 -6.12 -20.63
C ASN A 99 14.95 -6.97 -21.15
N ALA A 100 13.72 -6.68 -20.70
CA ALA A 100 12.54 -7.43 -21.11
C ALA A 100 12.24 -7.13 -22.58
N ALA A 101 12.55 -8.08 -23.46
CA ALA A 101 12.49 -7.94 -24.92
C ALA A 101 11.06 -7.79 -25.49
N THR A 102 10.03 -7.90 -24.66
CA THR A 102 8.64 -7.67 -25.04
C THR A 102 7.94 -6.87 -23.95
N PRO A 103 7.64 -5.57 -24.17
CA PRO A 103 6.79 -4.83 -23.26
C PRO A 103 5.41 -5.48 -23.28
N ASN A 104 4.92 -5.94 -22.13
CA ASN A 104 3.49 -6.18 -21.97
C ASN A 104 2.80 -4.83 -22.19
N THR A 105 2.16 -4.64 -23.35
CA THR A 105 1.64 -3.34 -23.80
C THR A 105 0.65 -2.78 -22.78
N ALA A 106 -0.20 -3.62 -22.21
CA ALA A 106 -1.17 -3.23 -21.18
C ALA A 106 -0.51 -2.73 -19.88
N TYR A 107 0.70 -3.19 -19.54
CA TYR A 107 1.37 -2.78 -18.30
C TYR A 107 1.82 -1.31 -18.32
N VAL A 108 2.13 -0.79 -19.51
CA VAL A 108 2.52 0.61 -19.74
C VAL A 108 1.49 1.40 -20.54
N ASP A 109 0.35 0.79 -20.86
CA ASP A 109 -0.76 1.44 -21.52
C ASP A 109 -1.47 2.38 -20.54
N ARG A 110 -1.70 3.62 -20.99
CA ARG A 110 -2.24 4.66 -20.12
C ARG A 110 -3.71 4.44 -19.78
N GLU A 111 -4.48 3.90 -20.70
CA GLU A 111 -5.91 3.63 -20.48
C GLU A 111 -6.06 2.48 -19.47
N ALA A 112 -5.33 1.38 -19.66
CA ALA A 112 -5.29 0.26 -18.73
C ALA A 112 -4.84 0.70 -17.32
N VAL A 113 -3.78 1.52 -17.21
CA VAL A 113 -3.34 2.07 -15.92
C VAL A 113 -4.40 2.99 -15.30
N SER A 114 -5.13 3.75 -16.10
CA SER A 114 -6.22 4.60 -15.61
C SER A 114 -7.38 3.78 -15.07
N GLU A 115 -7.71 2.65 -15.70
CA GLU A 115 -8.70 1.69 -15.20
C GLU A 115 -8.27 1.05 -13.88
N GLU A 116 -7.00 0.60 -13.77
CA GLU A 116 -6.43 0.09 -12.52
C GLU A 116 -6.60 1.10 -11.36
N LEU A 117 -6.27 2.37 -11.63
CA LEU A 117 -6.41 3.46 -10.66
C LEU A 117 -7.88 3.72 -10.30
N ALA A 118 -8.79 3.67 -11.27
CA ALA A 118 -10.22 3.85 -11.03
C ALA A 118 -10.79 2.73 -10.14
N LEU A 119 -10.38 1.48 -10.36
CA LEU A 119 -10.75 0.34 -9.51
C LEU A 119 -10.24 0.53 -8.07
N SER A 120 -8.99 0.93 -7.90
CA SER A 120 -8.41 1.23 -6.57
C SER A 120 -9.19 2.33 -5.83
N ARG A 121 -9.53 3.42 -6.51
CA ARG A 121 -10.33 4.52 -5.94
C ARG A 121 -11.73 4.07 -5.53
N ARG A 122 -12.41 3.30 -6.38
CA ARG A 122 -13.76 2.77 -6.09
C ARG A 122 -13.74 1.80 -4.91
N LEU A 123 -12.73 0.94 -4.82
CA LEU A 123 -12.55 0.01 -3.69
C LEU A 123 -12.41 0.79 -2.37
N CYS A 124 -11.49 1.75 -2.32
CA CYS A 124 -11.28 2.53 -1.09
C CYS A 124 -12.53 3.35 -0.72
N ALA A 125 -13.20 3.96 -1.69
CA ALA A 125 -14.43 4.72 -1.45
C ALA A 125 -15.56 3.85 -0.87
N ARG A 126 -15.74 2.63 -1.39
CA ARG A 126 -16.77 1.69 -0.92
C ARG A 126 -16.62 1.36 0.57
N HIS A 127 -15.39 1.22 1.05
CA HIS A 127 -15.10 0.83 2.43
C HIS A 127 -14.72 2.01 3.34
N GLY A 128 -14.72 3.24 2.81
CA GLY A 128 -14.30 4.43 3.56
C GLY A 128 -12.81 4.42 3.95
N TRP A 129 -11.97 3.69 3.21
CA TRP A 129 -10.53 3.64 3.47
C TRP A 129 -9.84 4.92 2.98
N PRO A 130 -8.96 5.54 3.80
CA PRO A 130 -8.20 6.70 3.37
C PRO A 130 -7.42 6.43 2.08
N LEU A 131 -7.44 7.41 1.18
CA LEU A 131 -6.72 7.36 -0.08
C LEU A 131 -5.67 8.47 -0.09
N ILE A 132 -4.41 8.11 -0.33
CA ILE A 132 -3.28 9.06 -0.37
C ILE A 132 -2.72 9.09 -1.79
N ASP A 133 -2.71 10.29 -2.37
CA ASP A 133 -2.07 10.54 -3.65
C ASP A 133 -0.56 10.77 -3.45
N VAL A 134 0.24 9.86 -4.00
CA VAL A 134 1.71 9.84 -3.88
C VAL A 134 2.42 10.42 -5.10
N SER A 135 1.70 10.99 -6.08
CA SER A 135 2.29 11.44 -7.36
C SER A 135 3.43 12.44 -7.19
N ARG A 136 3.33 13.30 -6.18
CA ARG A 136 4.29 14.37 -5.87
C ARG A 136 4.67 14.41 -4.39
N ARG A 137 4.49 13.29 -3.67
CA ARG A 137 4.84 13.18 -2.26
C ARG A 137 6.13 12.40 -2.09
N SER A 138 6.95 12.80 -1.12
CA SER A 138 8.05 11.97 -0.65
C SER A 138 7.53 10.75 0.13
N ILE A 139 8.43 9.81 0.41
CA ILE A 139 8.12 8.65 1.26
C ILE A 139 7.78 9.13 2.68
N GLU A 140 8.51 10.11 3.19
CA GLU A 140 8.32 10.74 4.50
C GLU A 140 6.95 11.42 4.61
N GLU A 141 6.55 12.20 3.60
CA GLU A 141 5.26 12.89 3.57
C GLU A 141 4.08 11.89 3.50
N THR A 142 4.25 10.83 2.71
CA THR A 142 3.27 9.74 2.62
C THR A 142 3.14 9.02 3.96
N ALA A 143 4.27 8.65 4.58
CA ALA A 143 4.29 8.00 5.88
C ALA A 143 3.70 8.90 6.98
N ALA A 144 3.98 10.21 6.97
CA ALA A 144 3.42 11.17 7.91
C ALA A 144 1.89 11.22 7.83
N ALA A 145 1.32 11.22 6.60
CA ALA A 145 -0.12 11.17 6.40
C ALA A 145 -0.73 9.86 6.94
N ILE A 146 -0.10 8.72 6.69
CA ILE A 146 -0.52 7.40 7.21
C ILE A 146 -0.51 7.39 8.75
N ILE A 147 0.59 7.89 9.36
CA ILE A 147 0.72 7.98 10.82
C ILE A 147 -0.36 8.88 11.42
N GLY A 148 -0.71 9.98 10.74
CA GLY A 148 -1.82 10.86 11.13
C GLY A 148 -3.15 10.10 11.21
N HIS A 149 -3.51 9.39 10.14
CA HIS A 149 -4.72 8.56 10.12
C HIS A 149 -4.71 7.45 11.17
N LEU A 150 -3.57 6.78 11.38
CA LEU A 150 -3.43 5.72 12.38
C LEU A 150 -3.61 6.26 13.80
N SER A 151 -3.05 7.43 14.07
CA SER A 151 -3.15 8.09 15.38
C SER A 151 -4.58 8.52 15.66
N GLU A 152 -5.28 9.06 14.66
CA GLU A 152 -6.70 9.43 14.76
C GLU A 152 -7.59 8.21 15.05
N ARG A 153 -7.39 7.11 14.30
CA ARG A 153 -8.13 5.84 14.52
C ARG A 153 -7.93 5.32 15.94
N ARG A 154 -6.69 5.30 16.44
CA ARG A 154 -6.38 4.87 17.80
C ARG A 154 -7.02 5.76 18.86
N ARG A 155 -7.09 7.08 18.62
CA ARG A 155 -7.73 8.02 19.55
C ARG A 155 -9.24 7.77 19.66
N ARG A 156 -9.92 7.53 18.53
CA ARG A 156 -11.36 7.22 18.51
C ARG A 156 -11.69 5.93 19.27
N ALA A 157 -10.89 4.88 19.07
CA ALA A 157 -11.08 3.60 19.77
C ALA A 157 -11.00 3.75 21.31
N ILE A 158 -10.17 4.66 21.82
CA ILE A 158 -10.05 4.94 23.27
C ILE A 158 -11.29 5.68 23.80
N VAL A 159 -11.89 6.56 23.00
CA VAL A 159 -13.08 7.34 23.42
C VAL A 159 -14.35 6.47 23.41
N GLU A 160 -14.39 5.45 22.56
CA GLU A 160 -15.52 4.53 22.40
C GLU A 160 -15.49 3.32 23.37
N THR A 161 -14.43 3.17 24.16
CA THR A 161 -14.25 2.11 25.18
C THR A 161 -14.48 2.66 26.58
#